data_AF-A0A966SPH1-F1
#
_entry.id   AF-A0A966SPH1-F1
#
_cell.length_a   1.000
_cell.length_b   1.000
_cell.length_c   1.000
_cell.angle_alpha   90.00
_cell.angle_beta   90.00
_cell.angle_gamma   90.00
#
_symmetry.space_group_name_H-M   'P 1'
#
loop_
_entity.id
_entity.type
_entity.pdbx_description
1 polymer ?
#
loop_
_entity_poly.entity_id
_entity_poly.type
_entity_poly.pdbx_seq_one_letter_code
_entity_poly.pdbx_strand_id
1 'polypeptide(L)'
;YSYYSDPPVRERLHPNLVVRYVPSQADGWKGWQAAGARRVYWRPNNLGGGYRTGALSPQARETADTMRYLAANGMLATDMDSVFHNWATQGLHYYTAARLNWDPSLNFDALLQDYCQTGFGAGAEPVKRYFLLAEQGVKPRKAGKRSTFPLIQPETLTAMRGELVAAAKATADDPASHQRVAFLRAGFEFTAVSAEAHRLAEAETRPAPAAVNAVMERRWLMMRAIAQQHPLAVNVLVVAANDAPLNAALGWKGPSALARNGRLQLPADDNWLNEDQSATRKK
;
A
#
# COMPACT_ATOMS: atom_id res chain seq x y z
N TYR A 1 -0.99 -22.54 -5.45
CA TYR A 1 -0.07 -23.00 -4.39
C TYR A 1 -0.77 -24.08 -3.61
N SER A 2 -0.46 -25.34 -3.92
CA SER A 2 -1.02 -26.56 -3.30
C SER A 2 0.04 -27.34 -2.52
N TYR A 3 1.11 -26.66 -2.08
CA TYR A 3 2.29 -27.30 -1.47
C TYR A 3 2.71 -26.56 -0.19
N TYR A 4 1.77 -26.35 0.72
CA TYR A 4 2.10 -25.98 2.10
C TYR A 4 2.03 -27.25 2.95
N SER A 5 2.95 -27.38 3.89
CA SER A 5 2.96 -28.46 4.86
C SER A 5 2.96 -27.87 6.25
N ASP A 6 2.24 -28.51 7.15
CA ASP A 6 2.37 -28.25 8.58
C ASP A 6 3.64 -28.90 9.12
N PRO A 7 4.16 -28.45 10.28
CA PRO A 7 5.26 -29.13 10.94
C PRO A 7 4.94 -30.62 11.17
N PRO A 8 5.87 -31.56 10.89
CA PRO A 8 5.63 -32.96 11.18
C PRO A 8 5.52 -33.17 12.69
N VAL A 9 4.56 -34.00 13.10
CA VAL A 9 4.27 -34.29 14.51
C VAL A 9 4.88 -35.60 15.01
N ARG A 10 5.24 -36.52 14.10
CA ARG A 10 5.82 -37.84 14.43
C ARG A 10 7.32 -37.87 14.19
N GLU A 11 7.76 -37.43 13.01
CA GLU A 11 9.15 -37.45 12.58
C GLU A 11 9.89 -36.18 13.00
N ARG A 12 11.21 -36.28 13.13
CA ARG A 12 12.11 -35.12 13.31
C ARG A 12 12.79 -34.79 11.99
N LEU A 13 12.95 -33.50 11.69
CA LEU A 13 13.72 -33.06 10.54
C LEU A 13 15.20 -33.43 10.73
N HIS A 14 15.80 -33.96 9.66
CA HIS A 14 17.25 -34.17 9.61
C HIS A 14 17.96 -32.80 9.73
N PRO A 15 19.06 -32.69 10.51
CA PRO A 15 19.72 -31.40 10.79
C PRO A 15 20.27 -30.67 9.56
N ASN A 16 20.43 -31.38 8.43
CA ASN A 16 20.85 -30.79 7.16
C ASN A 16 19.72 -30.23 6.28
N LEU A 17 18.46 -30.43 6.63
CA LEU A 17 17.35 -29.85 5.89
C LEU A 17 17.21 -28.35 6.17
N VAL A 18 16.93 -27.60 5.11
CA VAL A 18 16.62 -26.17 5.17
C VAL A 18 15.13 -25.99 4.90
N VAL A 19 14.42 -25.39 5.86
CA VAL A 19 12.98 -25.15 5.75
C VAL A 19 12.73 -23.78 5.12
N ARG A 20 11.97 -23.77 4.03
CA ARG A 20 11.39 -22.55 3.44
C ARG A 20 10.11 -22.20 4.19
N TYR A 21 10.18 -21.22 5.07
CA TYR A 21 9.03 -20.80 5.87
C TYR A 21 8.29 -19.65 5.18
N VAL A 22 7.02 -19.88 4.80
CA VAL A 22 6.23 -18.95 3.95
C VAL A 22 5.20 -18.07 4.70
N PRO A 23 4.63 -18.45 5.85
CA PRO A 23 3.68 -17.59 6.56
C PRO A 23 4.22 -16.17 6.78
N SER A 24 3.34 -15.17 6.60
CA SER A 24 3.69 -13.75 6.78
C SER A 24 3.84 -13.35 8.25
N GLN A 25 3.23 -14.13 9.15
CA GLN A 25 3.37 -14.03 10.60
C GLN A 25 4.04 -15.31 11.12
N ALA A 26 4.33 -15.40 12.42
CA ALA A 26 5.04 -16.53 13.03
C ALA A 26 4.18 -17.81 13.24
N ASP A 27 3.12 -17.99 12.45
CA ASP A 27 2.20 -19.13 12.52
C ASP A 27 2.93 -20.48 12.35
N GLY A 28 2.77 -21.38 13.32
CA GLY A 28 3.40 -22.70 13.28
C GLY A 28 4.93 -22.70 13.46
N TRP A 29 5.56 -21.53 13.67
CA TRP A 29 7.02 -21.43 13.83
C TRP A 29 7.58 -22.34 14.93
N LYS A 30 6.95 -22.28 16.13
CA LYS A 30 7.32 -23.14 17.26
C LYS A 30 7.14 -24.62 16.96
N GLY A 31 6.15 -24.98 16.14
CA GLY A 31 5.94 -26.34 15.68
C GLY A 31 7.10 -26.82 14.80
N TRP A 32 7.57 -25.98 13.88
CA TRP A 32 8.77 -26.29 13.07
C TRP A 32 10.03 -26.44 13.92
N GLN A 33 10.23 -25.56 14.91
CA GLN A 33 11.34 -25.70 15.87
C GLN A 33 11.23 -27.00 16.66
N ALA A 34 10.03 -27.33 17.15
CA ALA A 34 9.76 -28.58 17.85
C ALA A 34 9.97 -29.80 16.94
N ALA A 35 9.70 -29.71 15.64
CA ALA A 35 10.00 -30.77 14.69
C ALA A 35 11.50 -30.93 14.42
N GLY A 36 12.35 -30.04 14.94
CA GLY A 36 13.81 -30.09 14.76
C GLY A 36 14.34 -29.22 13.63
N ALA A 37 13.55 -28.29 13.08
CA ALA A 37 14.05 -27.33 12.11
C ALA A 37 15.12 -26.43 12.74
N ARG A 38 16.36 -26.51 12.23
CA ARG A 38 17.50 -25.70 12.69
C ARG A 38 17.96 -24.66 11.68
N ARG A 39 17.64 -24.85 10.39
CA ARG A 39 17.98 -23.94 9.29
C ARG A 39 16.69 -23.50 8.63
N VAL A 40 16.19 -22.32 8.99
CA VAL A 40 14.94 -21.80 8.46
C VAL A 40 15.21 -20.47 7.79
N TYR A 41 14.84 -20.34 6.51
CA TYR A 41 14.79 -19.02 5.87
C TYR A 41 13.35 -18.60 5.66
N TRP A 42 13.08 -17.33 5.88
CA TRP A 42 11.75 -16.75 5.81
C TRP A 42 11.49 -16.14 4.44
N ARG A 43 10.48 -16.68 3.75
CA ARG A 43 10.03 -16.25 2.43
C ARG A 43 8.56 -15.84 2.51
N PRO A 44 8.25 -14.68 3.11
CA PRO A 44 6.87 -14.21 3.19
C PRO A 44 6.37 -13.73 1.82
N ASN A 45 5.05 -13.56 1.68
CA ASN A 45 4.44 -12.81 0.58
C ASN A 45 3.91 -11.44 1.06
N ASN A 46 4.40 -10.93 2.20
CA ASN A 46 3.89 -9.73 2.85
C ASN A 46 4.12 -8.45 2.03
N LEU A 47 5.20 -8.35 1.25
CA LEU A 47 5.42 -7.23 0.31
C LEU A 47 4.45 -7.25 -0.89
N GLY A 48 3.81 -8.40 -1.14
CA GLY A 48 2.74 -8.52 -2.14
C GLY A 48 1.38 -8.01 -1.65
N GLY A 49 1.26 -7.44 -0.45
CA GLY A 49 0.01 -6.84 0.01
C GLY A 49 -0.46 -5.72 -0.91
N GLY A 50 -1.69 -5.77 -1.41
CA GLY A 50 -2.29 -4.66 -2.18
C GLY A 50 -1.69 -4.38 -3.57
N TYR A 51 -0.73 -5.17 -4.06
CA TYR A 51 -0.02 -4.84 -5.31
C TYR A 51 -0.92 -4.72 -6.54
N ARG A 52 -1.99 -5.53 -6.62
CA ARG A 52 -2.97 -5.53 -7.71
C ARG A 52 -3.85 -4.29 -7.70
N THR A 53 -4.07 -3.70 -6.53
CA THR A 53 -4.94 -2.54 -6.38
C THR A 53 -4.15 -1.24 -6.34
N GLY A 54 -2.84 -1.30 -6.05
CA GLY A 54 -1.96 -0.13 -5.93
C GLY A 54 -2.25 0.73 -4.71
N ALA A 55 -3.21 0.32 -3.89
CA ALA A 55 -3.73 1.07 -2.76
C ALA A 55 -2.85 0.89 -1.51
N LEU A 56 -2.94 1.85 -0.59
CA LEU A 56 -2.21 1.88 0.68
C LEU A 56 -2.36 0.57 1.46
N SER A 57 -1.22 -0.01 1.86
CA SER A 57 -1.16 -1.23 2.67
C SER A 57 -0.18 -1.05 3.83
N PRO A 58 -0.64 -0.66 5.02
CA PRO A 58 0.23 -0.32 6.14
C PRO A 58 0.66 -1.58 6.94
N GLN A 59 1.47 -2.45 6.32
CA GLN A 59 1.94 -3.72 6.91
C GLN A 59 3.36 -3.64 7.50
N ALA A 60 3.95 -2.43 7.54
CA ALA A 60 5.34 -2.23 7.91
C ALA A 60 5.65 -2.67 9.36
N ARG A 61 4.79 -2.32 10.34
CA ARG A 61 4.96 -2.75 11.73
C ARG A 61 4.87 -4.26 11.89
N GLU A 62 3.83 -4.89 11.34
CA GLU A 62 3.66 -6.35 11.40
C GLU A 62 4.90 -7.08 10.83
N THR A 63 5.45 -6.56 9.73
CA THR A 63 6.67 -7.10 9.13
C THR A 63 7.87 -6.93 10.04
N ALA A 64 8.02 -5.76 10.69
CA ALA A 64 9.09 -5.52 11.64
C ALA A 64 9.03 -6.44 12.86
N ASP A 65 7.85 -6.54 13.48
CA ASP A 65 7.67 -7.37 14.67
C ASP A 65 7.85 -8.85 14.34
N THR A 66 7.33 -9.32 13.20
CA THR A 66 7.53 -10.69 12.75
C THR A 66 9.00 -10.97 12.47
N MET A 67 9.68 -10.12 11.69
CA MET A 67 11.09 -10.34 11.34
C MET A 67 11.98 -10.38 12.56
N ARG A 68 11.77 -9.46 13.50
CA ARG A 68 12.50 -9.41 14.77
C ARG A 68 12.26 -10.66 15.61
N TYR A 69 11.00 -11.12 15.71
CA TYR A 69 10.68 -12.37 16.39
C TYR A 69 11.39 -13.56 15.74
N LEU A 70 11.29 -13.71 14.42
CA LEU A 70 11.89 -14.83 13.70
C LEU A 70 13.43 -14.82 13.82
N ALA A 71 14.07 -13.65 13.67
CA ALA A 71 15.50 -13.47 13.85
C ALA A 71 15.96 -13.87 15.26
N ALA A 72 15.27 -13.38 16.30
CA ALA A 72 15.55 -13.75 17.68
C ALA A 72 15.33 -15.24 17.99
N ASN A 73 14.61 -15.95 17.11
CA ASN A 73 14.27 -17.37 17.26
C ASN A 73 14.94 -18.26 16.20
N GLY A 74 16.07 -17.84 15.64
CA GLY A 74 16.92 -18.72 14.82
C GLY A 74 16.59 -18.74 13.33
N MET A 75 15.90 -17.72 12.80
CA MET A 75 15.85 -17.49 11.36
C MET A 75 17.28 -17.25 10.84
N LEU A 76 17.63 -17.99 9.79
CA LEU A 76 18.96 -17.97 9.17
C LEU A 76 19.09 -16.92 8.06
N ALA A 77 18.03 -16.74 7.28
CA ALA A 77 18.01 -15.89 6.10
C ALA A 77 16.59 -15.48 5.72
N THR A 78 16.49 -14.58 4.75
CA THR A 78 15.24 -14.09 4.16
C THR A 78 15.27 -14.24 2.64
N ASP A 79 14.10 -14.44 2.06
CA ASP A 79 13.82 -14.35 0.62
C ASP A 79 12.56 -13.49 0.48
N MET A 80 12.73 -12.18 0.45
CA MET A 80 11.62 -11.24 0.28
C MET A 80 11.55 -10.82 -1.18
N ASP A 81 10.61 -11.38 -1.92
CA ASP A 81 10.30 -10.94 -3.27
C ASP A 81 9.12 -9.95 -3.25
N SER A 82 8.59 -9.59 -4.43
CA SER A 82 7.32 -8.86 -4.54
C SER A 82 7.36 -7.35 -4.26
N VAL A 83 8.45 -6.65 -4.58
CA VAL A 83 8.44 -5.18 -4.70
C VAL A 83 7.80 -4.79 -6.04
N PHE A 84 6.57 -4.26 -5.99
CA PHE A 84 5.77 -3.96 -7.19
C PHE A 84 5.80 -2.49 -7.64
N HIS A 85 6.73 -1.70 -7.10
CA HIS A 85 6.92 -0.27 -7.44
C HIS A 85 5.73 0.64 -7.08
N ASN A 86 4.99 0.32 -6.02
CA ASN A 86 3.95 1.18 -5.44
C ASN A 86 4.53 2.10 -4.35
N TRP A 87 5.50 2.95 -4.67
CA TRP A 87 6.33 3.61 -3.65
C TRP A 87 5.58 4.64 -2.81
N ALA A 88 4.55 5.31 -3.33
CA ALA A 88 3.77 6.26 -2.55
C ALA A 88 2.83 5.56 -1.53
N THR A 89 2.42 4.33 -1.82
CA THR A 89 1.46 3.57 -1.00
C THR A 89 2.09 2.42 -0.21
N GLN A 90 3.34 2.04 -0.52
CA GLN A 90 4.04 0.92 0.12
C GLN A 90 5.51 1.25 0.46
N GLY A 91 5.97 2.48 0.19
CA GLY A 91 7.37 2.89 0.38
C GLY A 91 7.88 2.68 1.80
N LEU A 92 7.09 3.00 2.83
CA LEU A 92 7.45 2.72 4.22
C LEU A 92 7.64 1.23 4.48
N HIS A 93 6.79 0.37 3.90
CA HIS A 93 6.90 -1.08 4.06
C HIS A 93 8.16 -1.63 3.39
N TYR A 94 8.46 -1.16 2.17
CA TYR A 94 9.69 -1.51 1.45
C TYR A 94 10.93 -1.03 2.20
N TYR A 95 10.89 0.19 2.74
CA TYR A 95 11.96 0.74 3.57
C TYR A 95 12.21 -0.11 4.81
N THR A 96 11.15 -0.40 5.56
CA THR A 96 11.23 -1.25 6.77
C THR A 96 11.82 -2.62 6.45
N ALA A 97 11.34 -3.30 5.39
CA ALA A 97 11.91 -4.56 4.96
C ALA A 97 13.40 -4.43 4.61
N ALA A 98 13.81 -3.43 3.83
CA ALA A 98 15.20 -3.22 3.46
C ALA A 98 16.11 -3.01 4.68
N ARG A 99 15.69 -2.16 5.64
CA ARG A 99 16.46 -1.88 6.86
C ARG A 99 16.59 -3.12 7.76
N LEU A 100 15.55 -3.94 7.86
CA LEU A 100 15.58 -5.14 8.69
C LEU A 100 16.40 -6.29 8.07
N ASN A 101 16.47 -6.36 6.75
CA ASN A 101 17.38 -7.30 6.06
C ASN A 101 18.85 -6.97 6.32
N TRP A 102 19.18 -5.71 6.63
CA TRP A 102 20.49 -5.32 7.12
C TRP A 102 20.65 -5.61 8.62
N ASP A 103 19.67 -5.20 9.44
CA ASP A 103 19.68 -5.40 10.89
C ASP A 103 18.28 -5.73 11.42
N PRO A 104 17.98 -6.99 11.75
CA PRO A 104 16.66 -7.40 12.21
C PRO A 104 16.38 -7.03 13.68
N SER A 105 17.33 -6.42 14.39
CA SER A 105 17.13 -5.94 15.77
C SER A 105 16.44 -4.58 15.84
N LEU A 106 16.36 -3.86 14.72
CA LEU A 106 15.71 -2.56 14.64
C LEU A 106 14.22 -2.66 15.01
N ASN A 107 13.74 -1.69 15.81
CA ASN A 107 12.33 -1.58 16.15
C ASN A 107 11.60 -0.66 15.16
N PHE A 108 10.30 -0.92 14.97
CA PHE A 108 9.50 -0.19 13.98
C PHE A 108 9.40 1.32 14.26
N ASP A 109 9.26 1.73 15.53
CA ASP A 109 9.04 3.14 15.85
C ASP A 109 10.28 4.00 15.52
N ALA A 110 11.48 3.45 15.73
CA ALA A 110 12.73 4.07 15.28
C ALA A 110 12.84 4.14 13.76
N LEU A 111 12.44 3.07 13.05
CA LEU A 111 12.42 3.04 11.58
C LEU A 111 11.44 4.06 10.99
N LEU A 112 10.24 4.18 11.57
CA LEU A 112 9.25 5.15 11.17
C LEU A 112 9.75 6.58 11.41
N GLN A 113 10.36 6.84 12.57
CA GLN A 113 10.96 8.15 12.87
C GLN A 113 12.05 8.51 11.87
N ASP A 114 12.97 7.58 11.59
CA ASP A 114 14.08 7.77 10.64
C ASP A 114 13.57 8.00 9.21
N TYR A 115 12.61 7.19 8.75
CA TYR A 115 11.96 7.36 7.44
C TYR A 115 11.33 8.76 7.30
N CYS A 116 10.60 9.19 8.33
CA CYS A 116 9.93 10.48 8.32
C CYS A 116 10.93 11.65 8.38
N GLN A 117 11.93 11.57 9.27
CA GLN A 117 12.92 12.63 9.46
C GLN A 117 13.79 12.81 8.20
N THR A 118 14.33 11.71 7.68
CA THR A 118 15.21 11.72 6.50
C THR A 118 14.44 12.06 5.22
N GLY A 119 13.19 11.60 5.12
CA GLY A 119 12.35 11.80 3.95
C GLY A 119 11.73 13.19 3.86
N PHE A 120 11.31 13.79 4.97
CA PHE A 120 10.38 14.92 4.94
C PHE A 120 10.80 16.12 5.78
N GLY A 121 11.91 16.06 6.50
CA GLY A 121 12.45 17.20 7.25
C GLY A 121 11.41 17.82 8.20
N ALA A 122 11.08 19.09 8.00
CA ALA A 122 10.06 19.80 8.78
C ALA A 122 8.65 19.16 8.69
N GLY A 123 8.35 18.39 7.65
CA GLY A 123 7.11 17.62 7.50
C GLY A 123 7.12 16.25 8.17
N ALA A 124 8.21 15.85 8.85
CA ALA A 124 8.36 14.51 9.41
C ALA A 124 7.23 14.11 10.38
N GLU A 125 6.88 15.01 11.30
CA GLU A 125 5.91 14.71 12.35
C GLU A 125 4.47 14.57 11.80
N PRO A 126 3.97 15.45 10.92
CA PRO A 126 2.71 15.20 10.20
C PRO A 126 2.72 13.91 9.36
N VAL A 127 3.80 13.62 8.63
CA VAL A 127 3.89 12.39 7.81
C VAL A 127 3.89 11.13 8.69
N LYS A 128 4.54 11.18 9.85
CA LYS A 128 4.48 10.11 10.86
C LYS A 128 3.05 9.87 11.32
N ARG A 129 2.31 10.93 11.67
CA ARG A 129 0.88 10.80 12.05
C ARG A 129 0.03 10.26 10.91
N TYR A 130 0.28 10.66 9.66
CA TYR A 130 -0.38 10.08 8.48
C TYR A 130 -0.21 8.54 8.43
N PHE A 131 1.01 8.02 8.63
CA PHE A 131 1.24 6.57 8.61
C PHE A 131 0.61 5.85 9.81
N LEU A 132 0.61 6.46 11.01
CA LEU A 132 -0.05 5.89 12.18
C LEU A 132 -1.58 5.85 12.03
N LEU A 133 -2.17 6.89 11.44
CA LEU A 133 -3.59 6.90 11.10
C LEU A 133 -3.92 5.82 10.05
N ALA A 134 -3.05 5.64 9.05
CA ALA A 134 -3.20 4.57 8.07
C ALA A 134 -3.19 3.18 8.74
N GLU A 135 -2.20 2.91 9.59
CA GLU A 135 -2.09 1.66 10.35
C GLU A 135 -3.36 1.36 11.17
N GLN A 136 -3.94 2.37 11.81
CA GLN A 136 -5.14 2.22 12.63
C GLN A 136 -6.40 2.03 11.78
N GLY A 137 -6.58 2.84 10.72
CA GLY A 137 -7.85 2.97 10.02
C GLY A 137 -7.98 2.23 8.69
N VAL A 138 -6.89 1.74 8.10
CA VAL A 138 -6.93 0.96 6.86
C VAL A 138 -7.11 -0.52 7.19
N LYS A 139 -8.26 -1.09 6.82
CA LYS A 139 -8.54 -2.52 7.01
C LYS A 139 -8.64 -3.26 5.67
N PRO A 140 -7.96 -4.40 5.50
CA PRO A 140 -8.07 -5.16 4.25
C PRO A 140 -9.48 -5.75 4.12
N ARG A 141 -10.12 -5.50 2.99
CA ARG A 141 -11.43 -6.06 2.60
C ARG A 141 -11.26 -6.90 1.34
N LYS A 142 -11.79 -8.13 1.34
CA LYS A 142 -11.70 -9.04 0.19
C LYS A 142 -12.56 -8.52 -0.96
N ALA A 143 -11.95 -8.38 -2.15
CA ALA A 143 -12.62 -8.14 -3.41
C ALA A 143 -12.35 -9.32 -4.36
N GLY A 144 -13.33 -10.21 -4.52
CA GLY A 144 -13.17 -11.43 -5.32
C GLY A 144 -12.19 -12.45 -4.71
N LYS A 145 -11.71 -13.39 -5.53
CA LYS A 145 -10.90 -14.53 -5.04
C LYS A 145 -9.44 -14.20 -4.70
N ARG A 146 -8.90 -13.14 -5.29
CA ARG A 146 -7.44 -12.87 -5.29
C ARG A 146 -7.07 -11.42 -4.97
N SER A 147 -8.04 -10.53 -4.78
CA SER A 147 -7.76 -9.12 -4.53
C SER A 147 -8.30 -8.70 -3.18
N THR A 148 -7.62 -7.75 -2.57
CA THR A 148 -8.07 -7.04 -1.37
C THR A 148 -7.93 -5.56 -1.64
N PHE A 149 -8.88 -4.78 -1.14
CA PHE A 149 -8.81 -3.32 -1.16
C PHE A 149 -8.87 -2.78 0.27
N PRO A 150 -8.40 -1.55 0.51
CA PRO A 150 -8.50 -0.95 1.82
C PRO A 150 -9.91 -0.42 2.06
N LEU A 151 -10.59 -0.95 3.08
CA LEU A 151 -11.74 -0.32 3.69
C LEU A 151 -11.24 0.77 4.63
N ILE A 152 -11.65 2.01 4.37
CA ILE A 152 -11.23 3.20 5.10
C ILE A 152 -12.47 4.05 5.35
N GLN A 153 -12.66 4.50 6.59
CA GLN A 153 -13.77 5.37 6.93
C GLN A 153 -13.55 6.82 6.42
N PRO A 154 -14.62 7.56 6.08
CA PRO A 154 -14.50 8.93 5.59
C PRO A 154 -13.74 9.87 6.53
N GLU A 155 -13.92 9.73 7.84
CA GLU A 155 -13.22 10.50 8.87
C GLU A 155 -11.72 10.18 8.90
N THR A 156 -11.34 8.91 8.72
CA THR A 156 -9.94 8.51 8.60
C THR A 156 -9.31 9.12 7.35
N LEU A 157 -9.99 9.07 6.20
CA LEU A 157 -9.51 9.73 4.98
C LEU A 157 -9.31 11.24 5.19
N THR A 158 -10.26 11.89 5.86
CA THR A 158 -10.18 13.32 6.15
C THR A 158 -8.99 13.64 7.05
N ALA A 159 -8.80 12.87 8.12
CA ALA A 159 -7.67 13.06 9.04
C ALA A 159 -6.32 12.83 8.34
N MET A 160 -6.17 11.74 7.59
CA MET A 160 -4.96 11.43 6.82
C MET A 160 -4.64 12.53 5.80
N ARG A 161 -5.65 13.06 5.11
CA ARG A 161 -5.50 14.19 4.20
C ARG A 161 -5.01 15.44 4.92
N GLY A 162 -5.59 15.73 6.08
CA GLY A 162 -5.18 16.86 6.92
C GLY A 162 -3.70 16.81 7.31
N GLU A 163 -3.19 15.63 7.65
CA GLU A 163 -1.76 15.45 7.97
C GLU A 163 -0.85 15.68 6.75
N LEU A 164 -1.26 15.25 5.55
CA LEU A 164 -0.50 15.53 4.33
C LEU A 164 -0.56 17.01 3.92
N VAL A 165 -1.63 17.73 4.24
CA VAL A 165 -1.71 19.21 4.10
C VAL A 165 -0.76 19.89 5.07
N ALA A 166 -0.78 19.49 6.35
CA ALA A 166 0.16 20.02 7.34
C ALA A 166 1.62 19.76 6.95
N ALA A 167 1.94 18.57 6.42
CA ALA A 167 3.27 18.22 5.93
C ALA A 167 3.73 19.14 4.78
N ALA A 168 2.85 19.42 3.81
CA ALA A 168 3.18 20.26 2.67
C ALA A 168 3.44 21.71 3.10
N LYS A 169 2.59 22.25 3.98
CA LYS A 169 2.82 23.57 4.59
C LYS A 169 4.15 23.64 5.33
N ALA A 170 4.48 22.63 6.12
CA ALA A 170 5.73 22.58 6.89
C ALA A 170 6.98 22.48 6.00
N THR A 171 6.83 21.97 4.78
CA THR A 171 7.94 21.76 3.82
C THR A 171 7.96 22.81 2.71
N ALA A 172 7.17 23.88 2.79
CA ALA A 172 7.05 24.88 1.72
C ALA A 172 8.41 25.50 1.32
N ASP A 173 9.32 25.67 2.28
CA ASP A 173 10.67 26.23 2.06
C ASP A 173 11.74 25.15 1.77
N ASP A 174 11.36 23.87 1.68
CA ASP A 174 12.22 22.75 1.29
C ASP A 174 11.64 22.03 0.05
N PRO A 175 12.06 22.43 -1.17
CA PRO A 175 11.51 21.88 -2.41
C PRO A 175 11.60 20.35 -2.51
N ALA A 176 12.65 19.74 -1.97
CA ALA A 176 12.85 18.30 -2.06
C ALA A 176 11.88 17.54 -1.14
N SER A 177 11.74 17.98 0.12
CA SER A 177 10.76 17.40 1.04
C SER A 177 9.32 17.67 0.58
N HIS A 178 9.05 18.87 0.05
CA HIS A 178 7.73 19.23 -0.48
C HIS A 178 7.31 18.30 -1.63
N GLN A 179 8.22 18.03 -2.56
CA GLN A 179 7.97 17.10 -3.66
C GLN A 179 7.68 15.67 -3.15
N ARG A 180 8.37 15.22 -2.10
CA ARG A 180 8.11 13.90 -1.49
C ARG A 180 6.74 13.84 -0.79
N VAL A 181 6.30 14.93 -0.17
CA VAL A 181 4.94 15.03 0.38
C VAL A 181 3.90 14.94 -0.74
N ALA A 182 4.07 15.70 -1.84
CA ALA A 182 3.19 15.62 -3.00
C ALA A 182 3.14 14.21 -3.58
N PHE A 183 4.29 13.52 -3.64
CA PHE A 183 4.39 12.13 -4.06
C PHE A 183 3.61 11.16 -3.16
N LEU A 184 3.70 11.29 -1.82
CA LEU A 184 2.86 10.50 -0.90
C LEU A 184 1.37 10.79 -1.11
N ARG A 185 1.02 12.06 -1.30
CA ARG A 185 -0.35 12.48 -1.57
C ARG A 185 -0.90 11.79 -2.83
N ALA A 186 -0.12 11.73 -3.92
CA ALA A 186 -0.47 11.02 -5.16
C ALA A 186 -1.00 9.59 -4.90
N GLY A 187 -0.28 8.83 -4.09
CA GLY A 187 -0.69 7.48 -3.68
C GLY A 187 -1.91 7.45 -2.74
N PHE A 188 -1.99 8.41 -1.82
CA PHE A 188 -3.12 8.53 -0.89
C PHE A 188 -4.44 8.82 -1.61
N GLU A 189 -4.51 9.81 -2.51
CA GLU A 189 -5.79 10.09 -3.19
C GLU A 189 -6.18 8.99 -4.17
N PHE A 190 -5.19 8.35 -4.81
CA PHE A 190 -5.47 7.14 -5.60
C PHE A 190 -6.08 6.02 -4.73
N THR A 191 -5.58 5.86 -3.50
CA THR A 191 -6.18 4.95 -2.50
C THR A 191 -7.61 5.38 -2.16
N ALA A 192 -7.84 6.67 -1.90
CA ALA A 192 -9.15 7.20 -1.51
C ALA A 192 -10.22 6.99 -2.59
N VAL A 193 -9.93 7.34 -3.86
CA VAL A 193 -10.87 7.14 -4.97
C VAL A 193 -11.08 5.65 -5.28
N SER A 194 -10.05 4.82 -5.10
CA SER A 194 -10.19 3.36 -5.26
C SER A 194 -11.06 2.74 -4.17
N ALA A 195 -10.93 3.20 -2.92
CA ALA A 195 -11.79 2.77 -1.82
C ALA A 195 -13.25 3.18 -2.06
N GLU A 196 -13.50 4.37 -2.62
CA GLU A 196 -14.84 4.81 -3.05
C GLU A 196 -15.41 3.91 -4.15
N ALA A 197 -14.64 3.59 -5.19
CA ALA A 197 -15.06 2.69 -6.27
C ALA A 197 -15.45 1.30 -5.73
N HIS A 198 -14.66 0.76 -4.81
CA HIS A 198 -14.96 -0.53 -4.18
C HIS A 198 -16.20 -0.47 -3.27
N ARG A 199 -16.43 0.62 -2.53
CA ARG A 199 -17.67 0.81 -1.76
C ARG A 199 -18.91 0.84 -2.67
N LEU A 200 -18.82 1.48 -3.84
CA LEU A 200 -19.91 1.43 -4.83
C LEU A 200 -20.16 0.01 -5.34
N ALA A 201 -19.10 -0.79 -5.53
CA ALA A 201 -19.21 -2.17 -6.00
C ALA A 201 -19.78 -3.12 -4.94
N GLU A 202 -19.63 -2.81 -3.65
CA GLU A 202 -20.16 -3.58 -2.53
C GLU A 202 -21.53 -3.08 -2.02
N ALA A 203 -22.08 -2.02 -2.61
CA ALA A 203 -23.37 -1.47 -2.19
C ALA A 203 -24.51 -2.50 -2.34
N GLU A 204 -25.38 -2.58 -1.33
CA GLU A 204 -26.55 -3.50 -1.34
C GLU A 204 -27.51 -3.20 -2.50
N THR A 205 -27.65 -1.91 -2.82
CA THR A 205 -28.43 -1.43 -3.95
C THR A 205 -27.51 -1.06 -5.09
N ARG A 206 -27.92 -1.37 -6.32
CA ARG A 206 -27.15 -1.02 -7.51
C ARG A 206 -26.97 0.50 -7.57
N PRO A 207 -25.74 1.02 -7.58
CA PRO A 207 -25.50 2.45 -7.61
C PRO A 207 -25.97 3.06 -8.94
N ALA A 208 -26.39 4.32 -8.89
CA ALA A 208 -26.80 5.06 -10.09
C ALA A 208 -25.63 5.14 -11.10
N PRO A 209 -25.89 4.95 -12.41
CA PRO A 209 -24.83 5.00 -13.43
C PRO A 209 -24.00 6.29 -13.41
N ALA A 210 -24.63 7.43 -13.10
CA ALA A 210 -23.95 8.72 -12.98
C ALA A 210 -22.91 8.73 -11.84
N ALA A 211 -23.23 8.15 -10.68
CA ALA A 211 -22.32 8.05 -9.54
C ALA A 211 -21.12 7.14 -9.86
N VAL A 212 -21.38 5.99 -10.50
CA VAL A 212 -20.32 5.08 -10.97
C VAL A 212 -19.39 5.78 -11.95
N ASN A 213 -19.94 6.46 -12.96
CA ASN A 213 -19.14 7.15 -13.96
C ASN A 213 -18.29 8.25 -13.32
N ALA A 214 -18.85 9.05 -12.41
CA ALA A 214 -18.09 10.11 -11.73
C ALA A 214 -16.86 9.58 -10.99
N VAL A 215 -17.01 8.50 -10.21
CA VAL A 215 -15.89 7.91 -9.45
C VAL A 215 -14.88 7.24 -10.37
N MET A 216 -15.34 6.44 -11.33
CA MET A 216 -14.45 5.68 -12.21
C MET A 216 -13.70 6.57 -13.20
N GLU A 217 -14.30 7.66 -13.68
CA GLU A 217 -13.59 8.65 -14.50
C GLU A 217 -12.54 9.41 -13.70
N ARG A 218 -12.84 9.84 -12.46
CA ARG A 218 -11.81 10.43 -11.58
C ARG A 218 -10.66 9.48 -11.34
N ARG A 219 -10.95 8.21 -11.02
CA ARG A 219 -9.91 7.18 -10.81
C ARG A 219 -9.08 6.97 -12.07
N TRP A 220 -9.72 6.91 -13.24
CA TRP A 220 -9.04 6.74 -14.52
C TRP A 220 -8.14 7.93 -14.88
N LEU A 221 -8.62 9.16 -14.67
CA LEU A 221 -7.82 10.38 -14.84
C LEU A 221 -6.61 10.39 -13.89
N MET A 222 -6.80 9.99 -12.63
CA MET A 222 -5.73 9.85 -11.65
C MET A 222 -4.68 8.83 -12.09
N MET A 223 -5.09 7.66 -12.59
CA MET A 223 -4.16 6.66 -13.12
C MET A 223 -3.34 7.20 -14.29
N ARG A 224 -3.95 7.96 -15.21
CA ARG A 224 -3.22 8.60 -16.31
C ARG A 224 -2.24 9.66 -15.82
N ALA A 225 -2.66 10.50 -14.89
CA ALA A 225 -1.80 11.54 -14.34
C ALA A 225 -0.59 10.93 -13.62
N ILE A 226 -0.82 9.88 -12.81
CA ILE A 226 0.26 9.11 -12.17
C ILE A 226 1.20 8.50 -13.21
N ALA A 227 0.68 7.84 -14.24
CA ALA A 227 1.51 7.25 -15.31
C ALA A 227 2.44 8.27 -15.98
N GLN A 228 1.96 9.51 -16.16
CA GLN A 228 2.66 10.56 -16.90
C GLN A 228 3.60 11.39 -16.03
N GLN A 229 3.21 11.67 -14.78
CA GLN A 229 3.88 12.64 -13.91
C GLN A 229 4.69 11.96 -12.80
N HIS A 230 4.19 10.85 -12.25
CA HIS A 230 4.79 10.15 -11.11
C HIS A 230 4.65 8.61 -11.24
N PRO A 231 5.25 7.97 -12.26
CA PRO A 231 5.01 6.57 -12.58
C PRO A 231 5.39 5.58 -11.47
N LEU A 232 6.21 6.02 -10.50
CA LEU A 232 6.61 5.23 -9.33
C LEU A 232 5.69 5.42 -8.11
N ALA A 233 4.75 6.37 -8.13
CA ALA A 233 3.84 6.57 -7.00
C ALA A 233 2.96 5.32 -6.80
N VAL A 234 2.32 4.91 -7.88
CA VAL A 234 1.52 3.69 -7.97
C VAL A 234 1.83 3.03 -9.32
N ASN A 235 2.05 1.72 -9.32
CA ASN A 235 2.23 0.96 -10.56
C ASN A 235 0.88 0.76 -11.26
N VAL A 236 0.43 1.82 -11.93
CA VAL A 236 -0.89 1.88 -12.57
C VAL A 236 -1.06 0.90 -13.73
N LEU A 237 0.04 0.38 -14.30
CA LEU A 237 -0.02 -0.68 -15.32
C LEU A 237 -0.44 -2.02 -14.69
N VAL A 238 0.11 -2.36 -13.53
CA VAL A 238 -0.31 -3.55 -12.77
C VAL A 238 -1.76 -3.40 -12.32
N VAL A 239 -2.14 -2.21 -11.85
CA VAL A 239 -3.54 -1.91 -11.48
C VAL A 239 -4.47 -2.12 -12.67
N ALA A 240 -4.20 -1.48 -13.80
CA ALA A 240 -5.04 -1.57 -14.99
C ALA A 240 -5.19 -3.02 -15.49
N ALA A 241 -4.12 -3.83 -15.41
CA ALA A 241 -4.16 -5.25 -15.77
C ALA A 241 -5.05 -6.10 -14.83
N ASN A 242 -5.36 -5.61 -13.63
CA ASN A 242 -6.15 -6.30 -12.62
C ASN A 242 -7.53 -5.67 -12.35
N ASP A 243 -7.90 -4.60 -13.06
CA ASP A 243 -9.13 -3.83 -12.82
C ASP A 243 -10.40 -4.47 -13.42
N ALA A 244 -10.28 -5.45 -14.32
CA ALA A 244 -11.41 -6.05 -15.02
C ALA A 244 -12.56 -6.52 -14.10
N PRO A 245 -12.31 -7.16 -12.93
CA PRO A 245 -13.37 -7.52 -11.99
C PRO A 245 -14.11 -6.33 -11.40
N LEU A 246 -13.42 -5.23 -11.07
CA LEU A 246 -14.04 -4.01 -10.53
C LEU A 246 -14.93 -3.35 -11.60
N ASN A 247 -14.41 -3.23 -12.82
CA ASN A 247 -15.17 -2.68 -13.95
C ASN A 247 -16.45 -3.49 -14.22
N ALA A 248 -16.35 -4.83 -14.18
CA ALA A 248 -17.49 -5.72 -14.35
C ALA A 248 -18.52 -5.56 -13.23
N ALA A 249 -18.08 -5.52 -11.97
CA ALA A 249 -18.95 -5.34 -10.80
C ALA A 249 -19.74 -4.02 -10.86
N LEU A 250 -19.11 -2.95 -11.35
CA LEU A 250 -19.73 -1.63 -11.51
C LEU A 250 -20.48 -1.45 -12.82
N GLY A 251 -20.38 -2.40 -13.76
CA GLY A 251 -20.91 -2.25 -15.11
C GLY A 251 -20.25 -1.12 -15.93
N TRP A 252 -19.07 -0.66 -15.53
CA TRP A 252 -18.36 0.44 -16.18
C TRP A 252 -17.65 -0.03 -17.46
N LYS A 253 -17.92 0.65 -18.57
CA LYS A 253 -17.40 0.28 -19.91
C LYS A 253 -16.14 1.04 -20.33
N GLY A 254 -15.62 1.87 -19.43
CA GLY A 254 -14.47 2.73 -19.69
C GLY A 254 -14.83 4.22 -19.73
N PRO A 255 -13.83 5.09 -19.91
CA PRO A 255 -13.99 6.53 -19.83
C PRO A 255 -14.81 7.07 -21.01
N SER A 256 -15.61 8.11 -20.75
CA SER A 256 -16.29 8.90 -21.78
C SER A 256 -15.29 9.59 -22.74
N ALA A 257 -15.79 10.07 -23.88
CA ALA A 257 -14.98 10.88 -24.80
C ALA A 257 -14.44 12.14 -24.12
N LEU A 258 -15.23 12.76 -23.24
CA LEU A 258 -14.81 13.91 -22.45
C LEU A 258 -13.63 13.57 -21.54
N ALA A 259 -13.74 12.49 -20.76
CA ALA A 259 -12.65 12.04 -19.90
C ALA A 259 -11.38 11.72 -20.70
N ARG A 260 -11.50 11.09 -21.87
CA ARG A 260 -10.35 10.78 -22.74
C ARG A 260 -9.54 12.02 -23.14
N ASN A 261 -10.25 13.11 -23.42
CA ASN A 261 -9.66 14.40 -23.77
C ASN A 261 -9.24 15.22 -22.55
N GLY A 262 -9.78 14.89 -21.37
CA GLY A 262 -9.43 15.50 -20.10
C GLY A 262 -7.97 15.28 -19.73
N ARG A 263 -7.42 16.26 -19.01
CA ARG A 263 -6.10 16.20 -18.38
C ARG A 263 -6.27 16.49 -16.90
N LEU A 264 -5.71 15.62 -16.06
CA LEU A 264 -5.57 15.86 -14.64
C LEU A 264 -4.11 16.17 -14.35
N GLN A 265 -3.85 17.34 -13.79
CA GLN A 265 -2.55 17.66 -13.23
C GLN A 265 -2.57 17.25 -11.75
N LEU A 266 -1.59 16.46 -11.31
CA LEU A 266 -1.36 16.24 -9.89
C LEU A 266 -0.70 17.53 -9.38
N PRO A 267 -1.32 18.29 -8.46
CA PRO A 267 -0.76 19.51 -7.93
C PRO A 267 0.54 19.19 -7.20
N ALA A 268 1.48 20.12 -7.31
CA ALA A 268 2.66 20.15 -6.47
C ALA A 268 2.37 20.77 -5.08
N ASP A 269 1.19 21.40 -4.90
CA ASP A 269 0.81 22.23 -3.76
C ASP A 269 -0.49 21.77 -3.06
N ASP A 270 -1.01 22.59 -2.13
CA ASP A 270 -2.17 22.29 -1.27
C ASP A 270 -3.54 22.29 -1.99
N ASN A 271 -3.59 22.63 -3.28
CA ASN A 271 -4.85 22.93 -3.97
C ASN A 271 -5.51 21.74 -4.68
N TRP A 272 -5.49 20.56 -4.08
CA TRP A 272 -5.86 19.34 -4.82
C TRP A 272 -7.36 19.02 -4.89
N LEU A 273 -8.19 19.60 -4.03
CA LEU A 273 -9.62 19.30 -3.96
C LEU A 273 -10.54 20.53 -3.94
N ASN A 274 -10.01 21.73 -4.18
CA ASN A 274 -10.82 22.96 -4.23
C ASN A 274 -11.08 23.49 -5.64
N GLU A 275 -10.50 22.88 -6.67
CA GLU A 275 -10.85 23.21 -8.05
C GLU A 275 -11.71 22.11 -8.65
N ASP A 276 -12.91 22.51 -9.06
CA ASP A 276 -13.72 21.78 -10.02
C ASP A 276 -12.83 21.30 -11.19
N GLN A 277 -12.48 20.02 -11.18
CA GLN A 277 -11.68 19.38 -12.23
C GLN A 277 -12.40 19.36 -13.60
N SER A 278 -13.66 19.81 -13.67
CA SER A 278 -14.36 20.06 -14.94
C SER A 278 -14.00 21.40 -15.60
N ALA A 279 -13.13 22.21 -14.96
CA ALA A 279 -12.86 23.59 -15.35
C ALA A 279 -11.52 23.85 -16.08
N THR A 280 -10.80 22.85 -16.60
CA THR A 280 -9.85 23.11 -17.71
C THR A 280 -10.60 23.18 -19.06
N ARG A 281 -11.65 24.01 -19.09
CA ARG A 281 -12.30 24.47 -20.32
C ARG A 281 -11.45 25.60 -20.90
N LYS A 282 -10.44 25.26 -21.70
CA LYS A 282 -10.04 26.21 -22.76
C LYS A 282 -11.00 25.99 -23.92
N LYS A 283 -11.77 27.04 -24.23
CA LYS A 283 -12.49 27.18 -25.52
C LYS A 283 -11.49 27.11 -26.67
#